data_AF-A0A9E2UET5-F1
#
_entry.id   AF-A0A9E2UET5-F1
#
_cell.length_a   1.000
_cell.length_b   1.000
_cell.length_c   1.000
_cell.angle_alpha   90.00
_cell.angle_beta   90.00
_cell.angle_gamma   90.00
#
_symmetry.space_group_name_H-M   'P 1'
#
loop_
_entity.id
_entity.type
_entity.pdbx_description
1 polymer ?
#
loop_
_entity_poly.entity_id
_entity_poly.type
_entity_poly.pdbx_seq_one_letter_code
_entity_poly.pdbx_strand_id
1 'polypeptide(L)'
;MIIDSQVHAYEANTPKRPWHSVPNWPDHVTGDEMMAAMDKVGVDGAILVSAFSMYQYDASYAVEVQRAHPDRFAIVKPVNPDDPA
;
A
#
# COMPACT_ATOMS: atom_id res chain seq x y z
N MET A 1 -4.16 19.93 7.16
CA MET A 1 -3.92 18.51 7.48
C MET A 1 -5.21 17.73 7.30
N ILE A 2 -5.39 17.22 6.07
CA ILE A 2 -6.40 16.26 5.67
C ILE A 2 -5.72 14.90 5.57
N ILE A 3 -6.27 13.91 6.25
CA ILE A 3 -5.75 12.54 6.24
C ILE A 3 -6.79 11.63 5.63
N ASP A 4 -6.39 10.88 4.61
CA ASP A 4 -7.18 9.75 4.13
C ASP A 4 -6.92 8.55 5.06
N SER A 5 -7.98 8.05 5.69
CA SER A 5 -7.86 6.97 6.67
C SER A 5 -7.59 5.61 6.03
N GLN A 6 -7.67 5.47 4.71
CA GLN A 6 -7.40 4.20 4.05
C GLN A 6 -7.03 4.34 2.57
N VAL A 7 -5.79 4.00 2.24
CA VAL A 7 -5.35 3.80 0.85
C VAL A 7 -4.63 2.47 0.68
N HIS A 8 -4.57 2.00 -0.56
CA HIS A 8 -3.76 0.85 -0.96
C HIS A 8 -2.83 1.27 -2.10
N ALA A 9 -1.53 1.02 -1.92
CA ALA A 9 -0.52 1.12 -2.97
C ALA A 9 0.07 -0.28 -3.23
N TYR A 10 0.31 -0.58 -4.50
CA TYR A 10 0.82 -1.87 -4.98
C TYR A 10 1.57 -1.71 -6.31
N GLU A 11 2.63 -2.49 -6.49
CA GLU A 11 3.32 -2.64 -7.77
C GLU A 11 2.54 -3.56 -8.71
N ALA A 12 2.85 -3.45 -9.99
CA ALA A 12 2.36 -4.36 -11.01
C ALA A 12 2.65 -5.82 -10.67
N ASN A 13 1.76 -6.72 -11.12
CA ASN A 13 1.93 -8.15 -10.96
C ASN A 13 3.15 -8.62 -11.77
N THR A 14 4.21 -9.05 -11.10
CA THR A 14 5.46 -9.51 -11.74
C THR A 14 5.98 -10.80 -11.13
N PRO A 15 6.85 -11.56 -11.81
CA PRO A 15 7.48 -12.74 -11.20
C PRO A 15 8.28 -12.42 -9.92
N LYS A 16 8.79 -11.18 -9.77
CA LYS A 16 9.54 -10.75 -8.58
C LYS A 16 8.61 -10.45 -7.40
N ARG A 17 7.43 -9.89 -7.66
CA ARG A 17 6.39 -9.58 -6.65
C ARG A 17 5.03 -10.01 -7.20
N PRO A 18 4.74 -11.32 -7.17
CA PRO A 18 3.51 -11.85 -7.72
C PRO A 18 2.33 -11.51 -6.82
N TRP A 19 1.17 -11.29 -7.42
CA TRP A 19 -0.06 -11.12 -6.66
C TRP A 19 -0.66 -12.48 -6.29
N HIS A 20 -1.14 -12.62 -5.06
CA HIS A 20 -1.84 -13.80 -4.59
C HIS A 20 -3.21 -13.97 -5.25
N SER A 21 -3.95 -12.87 -5.41
CA SER A 21 -5.18 -12.82 -6.20
C SER A 21 -5.19 -11.59 -7.10
N VAL A 22 -5.95 -11.64 -8.20
CA VAL A 22 -6.08 -10.55 -9.17
C VAL A 22 -7.44 -9.87 -8.97
N PRO A 23 -7.53 -8.77 -8.21
CA PRO A 23 -8.76 -8.01 -8.08
C PRO A 23 -9.08 -7.23 -9.37
N ASN A 24 -10.34 -6.76 -9.51
CA ASN A 24 -10.73 -5.84 -10.59
C ASN A 24 -10.26 -4.40 -10.30
N TRP A 25 -8.96 -4.23 -10.08
CA TRP A 25 -8.28 -2.98 -9.77
C TRP A 25 -7.32 -2.60 -10.91
N PRO A 26 -6.82 -1.36 -10.97
CA PRO A 26 -5.76 -0.98 -11.90
C PRO A 26 -4.56 -1.93 -11.89
N ASP A 27 -3.81 -1.98 -12.99
CA ASP A 27 -2.63 -2.85 -13.10
C ASP A 27 -1.52 -2.50 -12.10
N HIS A 28 -1.49 -1.26 -11.63
CA HIS A 28 -0.63 -0.79 -10.53
C HIS A 28 -1.18 0.52 -9.95
N VAL A 29 -0.85 0.76 -8.68
CA VAL A 29 -0.92 2.07 -8.04
C VAL A 29 0.28 2.14 -7.12
N THR A 30 1.41 2.58 -7.66
CA THR A 30 2.65 2.68 -6.89
C THR A 30 2.57 3.76 -5.81
N GLY A 31 3.49 3.74 -4.85
CA GLY A 31 3.57 4.78 -3.82
C GLY A 31 3.64 6.21 -4.39
N ASP A 32 4.42 6.40 -5.45
CA ASP A 32 4.57 7.70 -6.13
C ASP A 32 3.30 8.13 -6.87
N GLU A 33 2.57 7.17 -7.46
CA GLU A 33 1.29 7.44 -8.10
C GLU A 33 0.21 7.80 -7.07
N MET A 34 0.21 7.12 -5.91
CA MET A 34 -0.67 7.45 -4.81
C MET A 34 -0.38 8.85 -4.26
N MET A 35 0.90 9.21 -4.10
CA MET A 35 1.33 10.57 -3.74
C MET A 35 0.77 11.62 -4.70
N ALA A 36 0.97 11.42 -6.01
CA ALA A 36 0.45 12.33 -7.02
C ALA A 36 -1.09 12.43 -7.00
N ALA A 37 -1.78 11.31 -6.75
CA ALA A 37 -3.23 11.28 -6.61
C ALA A 37 -3.71 12.06 -5.37
N MET A 38 -3.05 11.86 -4.22
CA MET A 38 -3.32 12.59 -2.97
C MET A 38 -3.10 14.09 -3.13
N ASP A 39 -1.98 14.50 -3.72
CA ASP A 39 -1.65 15.92 -3.97
C ASP A 39 -2.72 16.59 -4.84
N LYS A 40 -3.22 15.90 -5.87
CA LYS A 40 -4.25 16.41 -6.78
C LYS A 40 -5.56 16.75 -6.08
N VAL A 41 -5.89 16.06 -4.99
CA VAL A 41 -7.13 16.27 -4.22
C VAL A 41 -6.91 16.97 -2.88
N GLY A 42 -5.68 17.39 -2.58
CA GLY A 42 -5.33 18.12 -1.36
C GLY A 42 -5.28 17.27 -0.10
N VAL A 43 -4.94 15.98 -0.21
CA VAL A 43 -4.72 15.09 0.93
C VAL A 43 -3.26 15.19 1.39
N ASP A 44 -3.06 15.59 2.64
CA ASP A 44 -1.73 15.84 3.21
C ASP A 44 -1.01 14.54 3.59
N GLY A 45 -1.74 13.49 3.96
CA GLY A 45 -1.18 12.17 4.30
C GLY A 45 -2.24 11.07 4.32
N ALA A 46 -1.81 9.81 4.41
CA ALA A 46 -2.73 8.68 4.40
C ALA A 46 -2.27 7.50 5.27
N ILE A 47 -3.23 6.67 5.67
CA ILE A 47 -2.95 5.34 6.23
C ILE A 47 -2.87 4.34 5.08
N LEU A 48 -1.65 3.91 4.76
CA LEU A 48 -1.38 2.90 3.75
C LEU A 48 -1.59 1.50 4.36
N VAL A 49 -2.69 0.87 3.99
CA VAL A 49 -3.00 -0.50 4.38
C VAL A 49 -2.38 -1.44 3.35
N SER A 50 -1.57 -2.41 3.77
CA SER A 50 -1.05 -3.41 2.82
C SER A 50 -2.20 -4.12 2.11
N ALA A 51 -2.10 -4.24 0.79
CA ALA A 51 -3.13 -4.86 -0.05
C ALA A 51 -3.19 -6.37 0.19
N PHE A 52 -3.95 -6.82 1.20
CA PHE A 52 -3.99 -8.21 1.63
C PHE A 52 -4.36 -9.20 0.51
N SER A 53 -5.28 -8.84 -0.38
CA SER A 53 -5.65 -9.69 -1.53
C SER A 53 -4.47 -9.98 -2.45
N MET A 54 -3.48 -9.09 -2.52
CA MET A 54 -2.36 -9.16 -3.45
C MET A 54 -1.11 -9.68 -2.75
N TYR A 55 -0.85 -9.24 -1.52
CA TYR A 55 0.41 -9.54 -0.80
C TYR A 55 0.23 -10.37 0.47
N GLN A 56 -1.00 -10.71 0.85
CA GLN A 56 -1.31 -11.40 2.10
C GLN A 56 -0.60 -10.74 3.29
N TYR A 57 0.26 -11.48 4.00
CA TYR A 57 1.00 -11.01 5.17
C TYR A 57 2.35 -10.36 4.84
N ASP A 58 2.76 -10.35 3.57
CA ASP A 58 3.94 -9.61 3.12
C ASP A 58 3.61 -8.11 3.09
N ALA A 59 4.21 -7.37 4.03
CA ALA A 59 4.08 -5.92 4.12
C ALA A 59 5.30 -5.18 3.52
N SER A 60 6.22 -5.88 2.87
CA SER A 60 7.48 -5.31 2.36
C SER A 60 7.24 -4.09 1.48
N TYR A 61 6.24 -4.13 0.60
CA TYR A 61 5.95 -2.99 -0.27
C TYR A 61 5.41 -1.77 0.49
N ALA A 62 4.47 -1.98 1.43
CA ALA A 62 3.95 -0.89 2.24
C ALA A 62 5.07 -0.22 3.07
N VAL A 63 6.02 -1.02 3.57
CA VAL A 63 7.21 -0.53 4.29
C VAL A 63 8.16 0.23 3.34
N GLU A 64 8.38 -0.26 2.12
CA GLU A 64 9.18 0.44 1.10
C GLU A 64 8.60 1.81 0.77
N VAL A 65 7.29 1.89 0.51
CA VAL A 65 6.58 3.14 0.22
C VAL A 65 6.66 4.10 1.41
N GLN A 66 6.41 3.62 2.63
CA GLN A 66 6.50 4.47 3.82
C GLN A 66 7.91 4.99 4.05
N ARG A 67 8.96 4.19 3.81
CA ARG A 67 10.35 4.66 3.92
C ARG A 67 10.71 5.69 2.86
N ALA A 68 10.15 5.58 1.66
CA ALA A 68 10.35 6.55 0.59
C ALA A 68 9.64 7.89 0.87
N HIS A 69 8.48 7.84 1.53
CA HIS A 69 7.64 9.03 1.84
C HIS A 69 7.21 9.04 3.32
N PRO A 70 8.16 9.17 4.26
CA PRO A 70 7.93 8.94 5.69
C PRO A 70 7.03 9.98 6.36
N ASP A 71 6.90 11.16 5.77
CA ASP A 71 6.04 12.26 6.20
C ASP A 71 4.61 12.16 5.64
N ARG A 72 4.37 11.24 4.69
CA ARG A 72 3.10 11.15 3.95
C ARG A 72 2.29 9.92 4.31
N PHE A 73 2.93 8.84 4.74
CA PHE A 73 2.25 7.59 5.08
C PHE A 73 2.55 7.10 6.50
N ALA A 74 1.49 6.68 7.19
CA ALA A 74 1.58 5.66 8.23
C ALA A 74 1.08 4.33 7.66
N ILE A 75 1.50 3.20 8.24
CA ILE A 75 1.20 1.87 7.69
C ILE A 75 0.38 1.01 8.63
N VAL A 76 -0.52 0.22 8.06
CA VAL A 76 -1.16 -0.92 8.72
C VAL A 76 -0.79 -2.19 7.97
N LYS A 77 -0.20 -3.15 8.69
CA LYS A 77 0.08 -4.48 8.13
C LYS A 77 -0.92 -5.52 8.65
N PRO A 78 -1.41 -6.42 7.78
CA PRO A 78 -2.02 -7.65 8.23
C PRO A 78 -0.97 -8.56 8.87
N VAL A 79 -1.40 -9.34 9.86
CA VAL A 79 -0.59 -10.37 10.53
C VAL A 79 -1.36 -11.69 10.48
N ASN A 80 -0.65 -12.80 10.41
CA ASN A 80 -1.29 -14.11 10.45
C ASN A 80 -1.59 -14.48 11.91
N PRO A 81 -2.86 -14.55 12.34
CA PRO A 81 -3.18 -14.91 13.72
C PRO A 81 -2.89 -16.39 14.03
N ASP A 82 -2.85 -17.25 13.00
CA ASP A 82 -2.57 -18.68 13.15
C ASP A 82 -1.06 -18.99 13.15
N ASP A 83 -0.23 -17.99 12.81
CA ASP A 83 1.24 -18.06 12.85
C ASP A 83 1.79 -16.85 13.62
N PRO A 84 1.73 -16.89 14.97
CA PRO A 84 2.02 -15.75 15.83
C PRO A 84 3.53 -15.48 16.04
N ALA A 85 4.41 -16.26 15.40
CA ALA A 85 5.86 -16.20 15.59
C ALA A 85 6.53 -15.06 14.81
#